data_AF-A0A520P4Y7-F1
#
_entry.id   AF-A0A520P4Y7-F1
#
_cell.length_a   1.000
_cell.length_b   1.000
_cell.length_c   1.000
_cell.angle_alpha   90.00
_cell.angle_beta   90.00
_cell.angle_gamma   90.00
#
_symmetry.space_group_name_H-M   'P 1'
#
loop_
_entity.id
_entity.type
_entity.pdbx_description
1 polymer ?
#
loop_
_entity_poly.entity_id
_entity_poly.type
_entity_poly.pdbx_seq_one_letter_code
_entity_poly.pdbx_strand_id
1 'polypeptide(L)'
;NVFMCTGFTRDTGQYFMKASPVRPGDYLEFFAETDLLGALSACPGGDCSAQHSSDVAECFPLLVEVFTSDPAALAHWNSPLPSPYDGSHGR
;
A
#
# COMPACT_ATOMS: atom_id res chain seq x y z
N ASN A 1 0.81 3.76 2.63
CA ASN A 1 1.28 3.02 3.83
C ASN A 1 0.27 1.95 4.17
N VAL A 2 0.52 0.72 3.75
CA VAL A 2 -0.38 -0.42 4.02
C VAL A 2 -0.52 -0.59 5.54
N PHE A 3 -1.76 -0.74 6.02
CA PHE A 3 -2.16 -0.86 7.44
C PHE A 3 -1.83 0.30 8.40
N MET A 4 -1.01 1.28 8.04
CA MET A 4 -0.70 2.40 8.92
C MET A 4 -1.94 3.28 9.16
N CYS A 5 -2.27 3.57 10.43
CA CYS A 5 -3.43 4.40 10.78
C CYS A 5 -3.00 5.85 11.01
N THR A 6 -3.29 6.72 10.04
CA THR A 6 -2.79 8.11 10.01
C THR A 6 -3.86 9.11 9.64
N GLY A 7 -3.57 10.39 9.83
CA GLY A 7 -4.41 11.49 9.35
C GLY A 7 -3.74 12.84 9.58
N PHE A 8 -4.55 13.89 9.50
CA PHE A 8 -4.15 15.25 9.85
C PHE A 8 -4.93 15.73 11.07
N THR A 9 -4.24 16.36 12.02
CA THR A 9 -4.88 16.95 13.20
C THR A 9 -5.82 18.08 12.76
N ARG A 10 -6.98 18.20 13.40
CA ARG A 10 -8.02 19.15 12.98
C ARG A 10 -7.67 20.60 13.26
N ASP A 11 -6.86 20.84 14.27
CA ASP A 11 -6.50 22.17 14.78
C ASP A 11 -5.33 22.80 14.02
N THR A 12 -4.36 21.99 13.62
CA THR A 12 -3.06 22.44 13.08
C THR A 12 -2.73 21.85 11.72
N GLY A 13 -3.47 20.85 11.24
CA GLY A 13 -3.20 20.17 9.98
C GLY A 13 -1.90 19.34 10.00
N GLN A 14 -1.38 19.01 11.18
CA GLN A 14 -0.16 18.23 11.33
C GLN A 14 -0.44 16.76 11.04
N TYR A 15 0.47 16.09 10.33
CA TYR A 15 0.38 14.66 10.11
C TYR A 15 0.56 13.92 11.44
N PHE A 16 -0.34 12.97 11.71
CA PHE A 16 -0.24 12.10 12.88
C PHE A 16 -0.33 10.64 12.45
N MET A 17 0.14 9.78 13.34
CA MET A 17 -0.09 8.35 13.31
C MET A 17 -0.64 7.88 14.66
N LYS A 18 -1.28 6.72 14.66
CA LYS A 18 -1.75 6.02 15.86
C LYS A 18 -1.62 4.52 15.64
N ALA A 19 -1.74 3.77 16.74
CA ALA A 19 -1.77 2.30 16.71
C ALA A 19 -2.70 1.79 15.60
N SER A 20 -2.17 0.93 14.75
CA SER A 20 -2.93 0.32 13.66
C SER A 20 -4.07 -0.55 14.22
N PRO A 21 -5.27 -0.51 13.60
CA PRO A 21 -6.33 -1.43 13.94
C PRO A 21 -6.10 -2.85 13.36
N VAL A 22 -5.08 -3.05 12.52
CA VAL A 22 -4.81 -4.34 11.85
C VAL A 22 -4.53 -5.47 12.84
N ARG A 23 -5.02 -6.67 12.54
CA ARG A 23 -4.82 -7.90 13.31
C ARG A 23 -4.31 -9.03 12.41
N PRO A 24 -3.67 -10.07 12.97
CA PRO A 24 -3.32 -11.26 12.20
C PRO A 24 -4.55 -11.84 11.49
N GLY A 25 -4.46 -12.00 10.18
CA GLY A 25 -5.56 -12.44 9.32
C GLY A 25 -6.23 -11.32 8.53
N ASP A 26 -6.06 -10.05 8.91
CA ASP A 26 -6.44 -8.93 8.05
C ASP A 26 -5.52 -8.90 6.82
N TYR A 27 -6.09 -8.62 5.65
CA TYR A 27 -5.35 -8.54 4.40
C TYR A 27 -5.88 -7.40 3.52
N LEU A 28 -5.03 -6.96 2.60
CA LEU A 28 -5.39 -6.08 1.50
C LEU A 28 -4.98 -6.78 0.21
N GLU A 29 -5.94 -7.04 -0.66
CA GLU A 29 -5.72 -7.73 -1.93
C GLU A 29 -5.75 -6.73 -3.08
N PHE A 30 -4.87 -6.94 -4.07
CA PHE A 30 -4.73 -6.10 -5.23
C PHE A 30 -4.84 -6.94 -6.50
N PHE A 31 -5.48 -6.36 -7.52
CA PHE A 31 -5.41 -6.86 -8.88
C PHE A 31 -4.33 -6.08 -9.64
N ALA A 32 -3.32 -6.77 -10.18
CA ALA A 32 -2.25 -6.15 -10.95
C ALA A 32 -2.76 -5.82 -12.36
N GLU A 33 -3.10 -4.55 -12.60
CA GLU A 33 -3.58 -4.11 -13.92
C GLU A 33 -2.51 -4.12 -15.01
N THR A 34 -1.24 -4.21 -14.63
CA THR A 34 -0.06 -4.29 -15.51
C THR A 34 1.00 -5.14 -14.83
N ASP A 35 2.09 -5.47 -15.52
CA ASP A 35 3.21 -6.18 -14.93
C ASP A 35 3.90 -5.31 -13.88
N LEU A 36 4.02 -5.82 -12.66
CA LEU A 36 4.59 -5.10 -11.53
C LEU A 36 5.81 -5.83 -10.96
N LEU A 37 6.86 -5.07 -10.66
CA LEU A 37 7.89 -5.48 -9.71
C LEU A 37 7.52 -4.93 -8.33
N GLY A 38 6.98 -5.80 -7.47
CA GLY A 38 6.59 -5.42 -6.11
C GLY A 38 7.78 -5.25 -5.17
N ALA A 39 7.72 -4.25 -4.30
CA ALA A 39 8.63 -4.07 -3.18
C ALA A 39 7.83 -3.75 -1.91
N LEU A 40 8.05 -4.51 -0.84
CA LEU A 40 7.40 -4.31 0.45
C LEU A 40 8.46 -4.32 1.55
N SER A 41 8.33 -3.38 2.50
CA SER A 41 9.19 -3.29 3.68
C SER A 41 8.34 -3.40 4.93
N ALA A 42 8.71 -4.31 5.83
CA ALA A 42 8.14 -4.36 7.18
C ALA A 42 8.71 -3.19 7.98
N CYS A 43 7.86 -2.21 8.31
CA CYS A 43 8.27 -0.96 8.96
C CYS A 43 8.89 -1.23 10.35
N PRO A 44 10.04 -0.62 10.68
CA PRO A 44 10.63 -0.73 12.03
C PRO A 44 9.79 -0.02 13.11
N GLY A 45 8.71 0.68 12.73
CA GLY A 45 7.75 1.25 13.68
C GLY A 45 6.65 0.28 14.12
N GLY A 46 6.65 -0.97 13.65
CA GLY A 46 5.62 -1.95 13.98
C GLY A 46 4.21 -1.46 13.61
N ASP A 47 3.28 -1.52 14.55
CA ASP A 47 1.91 -1.00 14.40
C ASP A 47 1.80 0.54 14.53
N CYS A 48 2.93 1.24 14.69
CA CYS A 48 3.02 2.69 14.87
C CYS A 48 2.33 3.23 16.14
N SER A 49 2.17 2.40 17.18
CA SER A 49 1.55 2.79 18.46
C SER A 49 2.43 3.66 19.36
N ALA A 50 3.76 3.61 19.20
CA ALA A 50 4.72 4.34 20.02
C ALA A 50 5.12 5.70 19.40
N GLN A 51 6.18 5.72 18.59
CA GLN A 51 6.78 6.90 17.94
C GLN A 51 7.35 6.53 16.56
N HIS A 52 7.66 7.53 15.72
CA HIS A 52 8.17 7.30 14.36
C HIS A 52 9.53 6.58 14.43
N SER A 53 9.67 5.46 13.71
CA SER A 53 10.91 4.66 13.63
C SER A 53 11.51 4.38 15.01
N SER A 54 11.05 3.31 15.65
CA SER A 54 11.34 3.05 17.04
C SER A 54 12.12 1.75 17.19
N ASP A 55 13.32 1.83 17.77
CA ASP A 55 14.12 0.64 18.10
C ASP A 55 13.47 -0.24 19.19
N VAL A 56 12.36 0.22 19.77
CA VAL A 56 11.58 -0.51 20.78
C VAL A 56 10.24 -1.04 20.26
N ALA A 57 9.87 -0.74 19.01
CA ALA A 57 8.61 -1.25 18.47
C ALA A 57 8.69 -2.75 18.21
N GLU A 58 7.67 -3.48 18.67
CA GLU A 58 7.51 -4.88 18.29
C GLU A 58 7.17 -4.95 16.80
N CYS A 59 8.04 -5.63 16.05
CA CYS A 59 7.91 -5.80 14.62
C CYS A 59 7.55 -7.24 14.28
N PHE A 60 6.73 -7.40 13.25
CA PHE A 60 6.23 -8.68 12.78
C PHE A 60 6.44 -8.79 11.26
N PRO A 61 6.61 -10.01 10.72
CA PRO A 61 6.72 -10.20 9.28
C PRO A 61 5.42 -9.83 8.57
N LEU A 62 5.54 -9.43 7.30
CA LEU A 62 4.41 -9.28 6.38
C LEU A 62 4.47 -10.41 5.34
N LEU A 63 3.31 -10.98 5.01
CA LEU A 63 3.18 -12.00 3.98
C LEU A 63 2.69 -11.37 2.68
N VAL A 64 3.29 -11.77 1.56
CA VAL A 64 2.81 -11.46 0.21
C VAL A 64 2.60 -12.77 -0.50
N GLU A 65 1.39 -12.97 -1.02
CA GLU A 65 1.01 -14.11 -1.84
C GLU A 65 0.61 -13.61 -3.23
N VAL A 66 0.91 -14.42 -4.24
CA VAL A 66 0.59 -14.10 -5.64
C VAL A 66 -0.31 -15.19 -6.19
N PHE A 67 -1.47 -14.79 -6.70
CA PHE A 67 -2.47 -15.67 -7.26
C PHE A 67 -2.66 -15.36 -8.75
N THR A 68 -3.01 -16.39 -9.53
CA THR A 68 -3.35 -16.24 -10.94
C THR A 68 -4.85 -16.46 -11.10
N SER A 69 -5.54 -15.46 -11.66
CA SER A 69 -6.96 -15.55 -11.98
C SER A 69 -7.22 -16.55 -13.09
N ASP A 70 -8.45 -17.09 -13.13
CA ASP A 70 -8.94 -17.83 -14.29
C ASP A 70 -8.92 -16.92 -15.54
N PRO A 71 -8.24 -17.31 -16.65
CA PRO A 71 -8.23 -16.54 -17.89
C PRO A 71 -9.64 -16.20 -18.42
N ALA A 72 -10.63 -17.07 -18.19
CA ALA A 72 -12.01 -16.81 -18.61
C ALA A 72 -12.64 -15.62 -17.87
N ALA A 73 -12.26 -15.38 -16.61
CA ALA A 73 -12.73 -14.23 -15.84
C ALA A 73 -12.17 -12.90 -16.37
N LEU A 74 -11.08 -12.94 -17.13
CA LEU A 74 -10.41 -11.76 -17.69
C LEU A 74 -10.65 -11.58 -19.20
N ALA A 75 -11.55 -12.36 -19.81
CA ALA A 75 -11.72 -12.42 -21.27
C ALA A 75 -12.01 -11.08 -21.97
N HIS A 76 -12.58 -10.11 -21.26
CA HIS A 76 -12.90 -8.78 -21.79
C HIS A 76 -12.14 -7.65 -21.09
N TRP A 77 -11.28 -7.99 -20.14
CA TRP A 77 -10.45 -7.03 -19.44
C TRP A 77 -9.20 -6.73 -20.29
N ASN A 78 -8.82 -5.46 -20.35
CA ASN A 78 -7.62 -5.01 -21.03
C ASN A 78 -6.78 -4.18 -20.05
N SER A 79 -5.46 -4.40 -20.06
CA SER A 79 -4.52 -3.59 -19.29
C SER A 79 -4.61 -2.11 -19.73
N PRO A 80 -4.56 -1.15 -18.79
CA PRO A 80 -4.62 0.26 -19.12
C PRO A 80 -3.43 0.69 -19.97
N LEU A 81 -3.69 1.59 -20.92
CA LEU A 81 -2.64 2.23 -21.70
C LEU A 81 -2.03 3.41 -20.91
N PRO A 82 -0.76 3.77 -21.20
CA PRO A 82 -0.19 5.01 -20.72
C PRO A 82 -1.05 6.23 -21.10
N SER A 83 -0.90 7.33 -20.35
CA SER A 83 -1.59 8.59 -20.64
C SER A 83 -1.35 9.03 -22.10
N PRO A 84 -2.40 9.44 -22.85
CA PRO A 84 -2.26 9.87 -24.24
C PRO A 84 -1.71 11.31 -24.35
N TYR A 85 -1.30 11.93 -23.23
CA TYR A 85 -0.64 13.22 -23.26
C TYR A 85 0.58 13.16 -24.18
N ASP A 86 0.64 14.07 -25.13
CA ASP A 86 1.67 14.08 -26.18
C ASP A 86 3.09 14.39 -25.65
N GLY A 87 3.22 14.81 -24.38
CA GLY A 87 4.52 15.14 -23.80
C GLY A 87 5.18 16.37 -24.43
N SER A 88 4.46 17.11 -25.29
CA SER A 88 5.01 18.23 -26.06
C SER A 88 5.39 19.41 -25.17
N HIS A 89 4.68 19.58 -24.05
CA HIS A 89 4.73 20.78 -23.24
C HIS A 89 4.59 22.07 -24.07
N GLY A 90 3.80 22.02 -25.16
CA GLY A 90 3.56 23.14 -26.09
C GLY A 90 4.65 23.34 -27.15
N ARG A 91 5.45 22.30 -27.45
CA ARG A 91 6.50 22.31 -28.49
C ARG A 91 6.34 21.20 -29.52
#